data_AF-A0A2U9IVF0-F1
#
_entry.id   AF-A0A2U9IVF0-F1
#
_cell.length_a   1.000
_cell.length_b   1.000
_cell.length_c   1.000
_cell.angle_alpha   90.00
_cell.angle_beta   90.00
_cell.angle_gamma   90.00
#
_symmetry.space_group_name_H-M   'P 1'
#
loop_
_entity.id
_entity.type
_entity.pdbx_description
1 polymer ?
#
loop_
_entity_poly.entity_id
_entity_poly.type
_entity_poly.pdbx_seq_one_letter_code
_entity_poly.pdbx_strand_id
1 'polypeptide(L)'
;MPWFFKPRDKRRFERDRFGEWAIITSNKELSSLVRAISKSVSKAGSRKNQIYVLQFLKDNVIPGLFSIKGMVETSQNISEASFHYSLRKTFDEIGSLGEVRTVKVRLCNDIFLFFNFNLIAKRMHSFNSEVKLLVPPLGISSSQIPYSVEGLFNSIVTSDESCSVETDFMDSRIAKITLSCKRIKVDEFRIRQSFSYFLDDMLGFRFKTRTPNPRVTEIEIVLLNLRREFLIPLLWDNFLSIYPSC
;
A
#
# COMPACT_ATOMS: atom_id res chain seq x y z
N MET A 1 14.22 35.00 31.52
CA MET A 1 14.49 34.91 30.06
C MET A 1 13.85 33.64 29.53
N PRO A 2 12.99 33.72 28.51
CA PRO A 2 12.11 32.64 28.12
C PRO A 2 12.85 31.57 27.31
N TRP A 3 12.64 30.31 27.69
CA TRP A 3 13.05 29.13 26.93
C TRP A 3 12.21 29.03 25.66
N PHE A 4 12.79 29.43 24.53
CA PHE A 4 12.23 29.11 23.22
C PHE A 4 12.43 27.61 22.95
N PHE A 5 11.46 26.79 23.34
CA PHE A 5 11.28 25.49 22.69
C PHE A 5 10.91 25.78 21.23
N LYS A 6 11.89 25.67 20.32
CA LYS A 6 11.58 25.51 18.90
C LYS A 6 10.58 24.35 18.78
N PRO A 7 9.40 24.53 18.18
CA PRO A 7 8.56 23.38 17.87
C PRO A 7 9.39 22.47 16.96
N ARG A 8 9.62 21.22 17.39
CA ARG A 8 10.11 20.18 16.48
C ARG A 8 9.09 20.14 15.34
N ASP A 9 9.53 20.47 14.12
CA ASP A 9 8.72 20.24 12.92
C ASP A 9 8.27 18.78 12.95
N LYS A 10 6.99 18.56 13.23
CA LYS A 10 6.41 17.22 13.24
C LYS A 10 6.52 16.71 11.81
N ARG A 11 7.36 15.70 11.60
CA ARG A 11 7.50 15.02 10.30
C ARG A 11 6.11 14.58 9.85
N ARG A 12 5.61 15.20 8.78
CA ARG A 12 4.29 14.87 8.20
C ARG A 12 4.35 13.67 7.27
N PHE A 13 5.55 13.39 6.73
CA PHE A 13 5.81 12.31 5.80
C PHE A 13 7.09 11.58 6.19
N GLU A 14 7.13 10.28 5.93
CA GLU A 14 8.28 9.40 6.10
C GLU A 14 8.37 8.48 4.89
N ARG A 15 9.58 8.27 4.36
CA ARG A 15 9.85 7.25 3.34
C ARG A 15 10.68 6.15 3.98
N ASP A 16 10.21 4.91 3.90
CA ASP A 16 10.91 3.73 4.42
C ASP A 16 11.10 2.66 3.33
N ARG A 17 11.36 1.41 3.73
CA ARG A 17 11.61 0.29 2.81
C ARG A 17 10.41 -0.04 1.93
N PHE A 18 9.19 0.24 2.38
CA PHE A 18 7.97 -0.21 1.71
C PHE A 18 7.21 0.91 0.99
N GLY A 19 7.62 2.16 1.13
CA GLY A 19 6.97 3.26 0.44
C GLY A 19 7.07 4.58 1.16
N GLU A 20 6.11 5.45 0.83
CA GLU A 20 5.92 6.76 1.44
C GLU A 20 4.67 6.76 2.33
N TRP A 21 4.81 7.36 3.50
CA TRP A 21 3.82 7.29 4.57
C TRP A 21 3.52 8.69 5.09
N ALA A 22 2.24 9.03 5.16
CA ALA A 22 1.75 10.18 5.91
C ALA A 22 1.68 9.81 7.40
N ILE A 23 2.24 10.67 8.26
CA ILE A 23 2.20 10.50 9.71
C ILE A 23 0.96 11.20 10.25
N ILE A 24 -0.07 10.40 10.54
CA ILE A 24 -1.35 10.89 11.04
C ILE A 24 -1.33 10.93 12.57
N THR A 25 -1.44 12.13 13.14
CA THR A 25 -1.33 12.34 14.60
C THR A 25 -2.62 12.80 15.28
N SER A 26 -3.61 13.27 14.50
CA SER A 26 -4.85 13.86 15.01
C SER A 26 -6.09 12.99 14.81
N ASN A 27 -6.01 11.88 14.06
CA ASN A 27 -7.15 11.01 13.79
C ASN A 27 -7.32 9.95 14.90
N LYS A 28 -8.12 10.31 15.92
CA LYS A 28 -8.41 9.46 17.08
C LYS A 28 -9.04 8.11 16.72
N GLU A 29 -9.89 8.09 15.70
CA GLU A 29 -10.57 6.86 15.27
C GLU A 29 -9.54 5.89 14.69
N LEU A 30 -8.73 6.37 13.74
CA LEU A 30 -7.66 5.58 13.13
C LEU A 30 -6.64 5.07 14.18
N SER A 31 -6.19 5.94 15.09
CA SER A 31 -5.26 5.55 16.16
C SER A 31 -5.83 4.44 17.03
N SER A 32 -7.13 4.49 17.36
CA SER A 32 -7.78 3.45 18.17
C SER A 32 -7.93 2.13 17.43
N LEU A 33 -8.24 2.16 16.13
CA LEU A 33 -8.30 0.94 15.31
C LEU A 33 -6.92 0.29 15.20
N VAL A 34 -5.87 1.08 14.93
CA VAL A 34 -4.50 0.57 14.85
C VAL A 34 -4.04 -0.04 16.18
N ARG A 35 -4.42 0.56 17.31
CA ARG A 35 -4.17 -0.03 18.63
C ARG A 35 -4.88 -1.36 18.82
N ALA A 36 -6.14 -1.47 18.40
CA ALA A 36 -6.90 -2.73 18.46
C ALA A 36 -6.27 -3.81 17.56
N ILE A 37 -5.83 -3.44 16.36
CA ILE A 37 -5.08 -4.33 15.46
C ILE A 37 -3.78 -4.77 16.13
N SER A 38 -2.99 -3.85 16.69
CA SER A 38 -1.74 -4.17 17.40
C SER A 38 -1.94 -5.13 18.59
N LYS A 39 -2.99 -4.92 19.39
CA LYS A 39 -3.41 -5.85 20.46
C LYS A 39 -3.76 -7.22 19.90
N SER A 40 -4.41 -7.28 18.74
CA SER A 40 -4.81 -8.53 18.07
C SER A 40 -3.59 -9.28 17.53
N VAL A 41 -2.65 -8.60 16.88
CA VAL A 41 -1.38 -9.16 16.40
C VAL A 41 -0.55 -9.72 17.58
N SER A 42 -0.50 -8.97 18.69
CA SER A 42 0.19 -9.41 19.91
C SER A 42 -0.41 -10.68 20.51
N LYS A 43 -1.74 -10.77 20.56
CA LYS A 43 -2.46 -11.98 21.01
C LYS A 43 -2.27 -13.16 20.05
N ALA A 44 -2.11 -12.89 18.76
CA ALA A 44 -1.90 -13.91 17.74
C ALA A 44 -0.48 -14.50 17.75
N GLY A 45 0.44 -13.94 18.56
CA GLY A 45 1.77 -14.48 18.80
C GLY A 45 2.93 -13.58 18.37
N SER A 46 2.67 -12.40 17.79
CA SER A 46 3.73 -11.47 17.39
C SER A 46 3.85 -10.28 18.32
N ARG A 47 4.93 -10.25 19.12
CA ARG A 47 5.26 -9.14 20.04
C ARG A 47 6.12 -8.06 19.39
N LYS A 48 6.81 -8.39 18.30
CA LYS A 48 7.64 -7.47 17.52
C LYS A 48 7.12 -7.44 16.09
N ASN A 49 6.42 -6.36 15.75
CA ASN A 49 5.84 -6.14 14.44
C ASN A 49 5.81 -4.64 14.10
N GLN A 50 5.73 -4.36 12.81
CA GLN A 50 5.37 -3.05 12.29
C GLN A 50 4.01 -3.14 11.61
N ILE A 51 3.15 -2.15 11.84
CA ILE A 51 1.81 -2.08 11.26
C ILE A 51 1.75 -0.87 10.34
N TYR A 52 1.31 -1.13 9.12
CA TYR A 52 1.16 -0.16 8.06
C TYR A 52 -0.31 -0.10 7.66
N VAL A 53 -0.89 1.11 7.67
CA VAL A 53 -2.25 1.31 7.17
C VAL A 53 -2.17 1.66 5.69
N LEU A 54 -2.70 0.79 4.84
CA LEU A 54 -2.71 0.96 3.39
C LEU A 54 -3.90 1.80 2.93
N GLN A 55 -5.02 1.65 3.64
CA GLN A 55 -6.23 2.43 3.41
C GLN A 55 -7.02 2.56 4.71
N PHE A 56 -7.58 3.74 4.95
CA PHE A 56 -8.60 3.97 5.95
C PHE A 56 -9.71 4.82 5.35
N LEU A 57 -10.94 4.30 5.37
CA LEU A 57 -12.14 4.99 4.93
C LEU A 57 -13.15 5.03 6.07
N LYS A 58 -13.81 6.18 6.19
CA LYS A 58 -15.00 6.37 7.02
C LYS A 58 -16.19 6.55 6.11
N ASP A 59 -17.26 5.80 6.38
CA ASP A 59 -18.51 5.98 5.65
C ASP A 59 -19.22 7.25 6.12
N ASN A 60 -19.71 8.05 5.16
CA ASN A 60 -20.40 9.30 5.45
C ASN A 60 -21.89 9.11 5.74
N VAL A 61 -22.47 7.97 5.34
CA VAL A 61 -23.89 7.65 5.43
C VAL A 61 -24.17 6.77 6.65
N ILE A 62 -23.32 5.77 6.91
CA ILE A 62 -23.47 4.84 8.03
C ILE A 62 -22.50 5.28 9.16
N PRO A 63 -22.99 5.89 10.24
CA PRO A 63 -22.13 6.38 11.31
C PRO A 63 -21.33 5.25 11.94
N GLY A 64 -20.02 5.48 12.09
CA GLY A 64 -19.11 4.53 12.72
C GLY A 64 -18.75 3.31 11.85
N LEU A 65 -19.18 3.28 10.58
CA LEU A 65 -18.68 2.30 9.61
C LEU A 65 -17.31 2.74 9.09
N PHE A 66 -16.33 1.86 9.28
CA PHE A 66 -14.97 2.03 8.82
C PHE A 66 -14.56 0.86 7.93
N SER A 67 -13.77 1.14 6.90
CA SER A 67 -13.05 0.14 6.12
C SER A 67 -11.56 0.37 6.27
N ILE A 68 -10.81 -0.69 6.56
CA ILE A 68 -9.37 -0.62 6.75
C ILE A 68 -8.68 -1.72 5.96
N LYS A 69 -7.61 -1.32 5.26
CA LYS A 69 -6.63 -2.23 4.68
C LYS A 69 -5.30 -1.99 5.36
N GLY A 70 -4.60 -3.06 5.70
CA GLY A 70 -3.32 -2.94 6.37
C GLY A 70 -2.38 -4.08 6.05
N MET A 71 -1.13 -3.86 6.42
CA MET A 71 -0.04 -4.81 6.33
C MET A 71 0.66 -4.87 7.69
N VAL A 72 0.95 -6.09 8.15
CA VAL A 72 1.81 -6.34 9.31
C VAL A 72 3.09 -6.97 8.82
N GLU A 73 4.24 -6.36 9.13
CA GLU A 73 5.56 -6.95 8.94
C GLU A 73 6.05 -7.54 10.27
N THR A 74 6.50 -8.81 10.24
CA THR A 74 7.07 -9.47 11.42
C THR A 74 7.99 -10.62 11.01
N SER A 75 8.95 -10.98 11.86
CA SER A 75 9.72 -12.22 11.71
C SER A 75 9.04 -13.43 12.38
N GLN A 76 7.95 -13.21 13.13
CA GLN A 76 7.27 -14.26 13.88
C GLN A 76 6.15 -14.89 13.06
N ASN A 77 6.09 -16.22 13.08
CA ASN A 77 5.10 -16.95 12.30
C ASN A 77 3.70 -16.87 12.91
N ILE A 78 2.88 -15.94 12.41
CA ILE A 78 1.46 -15.81 12.78
C ILE A 78 0.60 -16.67 11.84
N SER A 79 -0.28 -17.50 12.37
CA SER A 79 -1.30 -18.17 11.53
C SER A 79 -2.50 -17.25 11.29
N GLU A 80 -3.05 -17.27 10.08
CA GLU A 80 -4.23 -16.46 9.72
C GLU A 80 -5.42 -16.76 10.64
N ALA A 81 -5.63 -18.04 10.98
CA ALA A 81 -6.67 -18.45 11.93
C ALA A 81 -6.50 -17.82 13.32
N SER A 82 -5.28 -17.82 13.87
CA SER A 82 -4.98 -17.20 15.17
C SER A 82 -5.19 -15.68 15.12
N PHE A 83 -4.80 -15.05 14.01
CA PHE A 83 -5.02 -13.62 13.81
C PHE A 83 -6.51 -13.29 13.70
N HIS A 84 -7.28 -14.01 12.88
CA HIS A 84 -8.73 -13.83 12.74
C HIS A 84 -9.45 -13.98 14.07
N TYR A 85 -9.14 -15.03 14.83
CA TYR A 85 -9.71 -15.25 16.16
C TYR A 85 -9.37 -14.10 17.13
N SER A 86 -8.10 -13.69 17.17
CA SER A 86 -7.64 -12.60 18.03
C SER A 86 -8.23 -11.24 17.65
N LEU A 87 -8.43 -11.01 16.36
CA LEU A 87 -9.04 -9.81 15.80
C LEU A 87 -10.51 -9.73 16.23
N ARG A 88 -11.31 -10.78 15.93
CA ARG A 88 -12.72 -10.85 16.36
C ARG A 88 -12.88 -10.59 17.85
N LYS A 89 -12.16 -11.35 18.68
CA LYS A 89 -12.21 -11.20 20.14
C LYS A 89 -11.85 -9.79 20.63
N THR A 90 -10.96 -9.08 19.93
CA THR A 90 -10.58 -7.71 20.30
C THR A 90 -11.58 -6.68 19.82
N PHE A 91 -12.20 -6.89 18.65
CA PHE A 91 -13.17 -5.99 18.07
C PHE A 91 -14.60 -6.19 18.62
N ASP A 92 -14.92 -7.34 19.21
CA ASP A 92 -16.19 -7.57 19.92
C ASP A 92 -16.43 -6.53 21.05
N GLU A 93 -15.36 -6.02 21.66
CA GLU A 93 -15.41 -4.96 22.69
C GLU A 93 -15.73 -3.57 22.09
N ILE A 94 -15.51 -3.38 20.78
CA ILE A 94 -15.53 -2.07 20.08
C ILE A 94 -16.79 -1.94 19.21
N GLY A 95 -17.25 -3.03 18.61
CA GLY A 95 -18.35 -3.03 17.67
C GLY A 95 -18.54 -4.36 16.97
N SER A 96 -19.06 -4.30 15.75
CA SER A 96 -19.33 -5.48 14.93
C SER A 96 -18.36 -5.53 13.76
N LEU A 97 -17.46 -6.51 13.80
CA LEU A 97 -16.48 -6.77 12.75
C LEU A 97 -17.17 -7.54 11.60
N GLY A 98 -17.00 -7.04 10.38
CA GLY A 98 -17.46 -7.70 9.17
C GLY A 98 -16.57 -8.88 8.76
N GLU A 99 -16.68 -9.29 7.49
CA GLU A 99 -15.77 -10.26 6.90
C GLU A 99 -14.32 -9.75 6.99
N VAL A 100 -13.42 -10.61 7.44
CA VAL A 100 -11.99 -10.35 7.50
C VAL A 100 -11.33 -11.17 6.41
N ARG A 101 -10.70 -10.48 5.46
CA ARG A 101 -9.85 -11.10 4.45
C ARG A 101 -8.41 -10.95 4.89
N THR A 102 -7.65 -12.03 4.83
CA THR A 102 -6.22 -12.02 5.08
C THR A 102 -5.48 -12.74 3.97
N VAL A 103 -4.26 -12.28 3.75
CA VAL A 103 -3.31 -12.92 2.87
C VAL A 103 -1.96 -12.88 3.57
N LYS A 104 -1.36 -14.05 3.73
CA LYS A 104 -0.03 -14.18 4.31
C LYS A 104 1.01 -14.48 3.24
N VAL A 105 2.01 -13.62 3.16
CA VAL A 105 3.17 -13.79 2.28
C VAL A 105 4.43 -13.92 3.11
N ARG A 106 5.28 -14.88 2.75
CA ARG A 106 6.62 -15.02 3.30
C ARG A 106 7.62 -14.64 2.23
N LEU A 107 8.47 -13.66 2.52
CA LEU A 107 9.54 -13.24 1.63
C LEU A 107 10.83 -13.20 2.46
N CYS A 108 11.77 -14.07 2.12
CA CYS A 108 13.00 -14.28 2.90
C CYS A 108 12.68 -14.64 4.38
N ASN A 109 13.20 -13.84 5.31
CA ASN A 109 13.00 -13.99 6.76
C ASN A 109 11.83 -13.14 7.31
N ASP A 110 11.17 -12.36 6.44
CA ASP A 110 10.06 -11.50 6.82
C ASP A 110 8.73 -12.16 6.44
N ILE A 111 7.74 -11.98 7.31
CA ILE A 111 6.36 -12.40 7.11
C ILE A 111 5.51 -11.14 7.01
N PHE A 112 4.76 -11.06 5.92
CA PHE A 112 3.79 -10.02 5.64
C PHE A 112 2.40 -10.61 5.79
N LEU A 113 1.62 -10.05 6.72
CA LEU A 113 0.20 -10.37 6.87
C LEU A 113 -0.62 -9.18 6.41
N PHE A 114 -1.21 -9.31 5.23
CA PHE A 114 -2.16 -8.35 4.70
C PHE A 114 -3.54 -8.65 5.25
N PHE A 115 -4.31 -7.60 5.51
CA PHE A 115 -5.67 -7.73 5.98
C PHE A 115 -6.57 -6.63 5.43
N ASN A 116 -7.85 -6.97 5.27
CA ASN A 116 -8.92 -6.03 4.99
C ASN A 116 -10.17 -6.45 5.77
N PHE A 117 -10.81 -5.48 6.41
CA PHE A 117 -12.11 -5.68 7.02
C PHE A 117 -12.89 -4.38 7.11
N ASN A 118 -14.21 -4.54 7.25
CA ASN A 118 -15.11 -3.47 7.64
C ASN A 118 -15.49 -3.61 9.11
N LEU A 119 -15.74 -2.49 9.79
CA LEU A 119 -16.15 -2.45 11.19
C LEU A 119 -17.26 -1.44 11.35
N ILE A 120 -18.35 -1.83 12.01
CA ILE A 120 -19.34 -0.88 12.55
C ILE A 120 -19.02 -0.68 14.02
N ALA A 121 -18.38 0.43 14.35
CA ALA A 121 -17.99 0.74 15.71
C ALA A 121 -19.17 1.29 16.52
N LYS A 122 -19.40 0.71 17.70
CA LYS A 122 -20.41 1.17 18.66
C LYS A 122 -19.80 1.97 19.80
N ARG A 123 -18.58 1.62 20.19
CA ARG A 123 -17.81 2.27 21.26
C ARG A 123 -16.35 2.33 20.86
N MET A 124 -15.84 3.54 20.64
CA MET A 124 -14.40 3.75 20.43
C MET A 124 -13.87 4.67 21.51
N HIS A 125 -12.85 4.20 22.22
CA HIS A 125 -12.06 5.08 23.07
C HIS A 125 -11.26 6.02 22.18
N SER A 126 -11.14 7.29 22.57
CA SER A 126 -10.23 8.21 21.89
C SER A 126 -8.79 7.87 22.28
N PHE A 127 -7.97 7.54 21.30
CA PHE A 127 -6.55 7.35 21.50
C PHE A 127 -5.77 8.28 20.58
N ASN A 128 -4.66 8.84 21.06
CA ASN A 128 -3.78 9.68 20.25
C ASN A 128 -2.45 8.95 20.10
N SER A 129 -2.23 8.37 18.94
CA SER A 129 -0.93 7.84 18.54
C SER A 129 -0.67 8.13 17.07
N GLU A 130 0.60 8.27 16.73
CA GLU A 130 1.02 8.44 15.34
C GLU A 130 0.73 7.15 14.57
N VAL A 131 0.14 7.29 13.38
CA VAL A 131 -0.17 6.17 12.48
C VAL A 131 0.45 6.46 11.12
N LYS A 132 1.16 5.47 10.57
CA LYS A 132 1.63 5.49 9.18
C LYS A 132 0.48 5.11 8.25
N LEU A 133 0.07 6.06 7.41
CA LEU A 133 -0.92 5.85 6.34
C LEU A 133 -0.23 5.95 4.99
N LEU A 134 -0.43 4.96 4.12
CA LEU A 134 0.19 4.90 2.80
C LEU A 134 -0.15 6.15 1.98
N VAL A 135 0.87 6.76 1.39
CA VAL A 135 0.74 7.69 0.28
C VAL A 135 1.01 6.89 -0.99
N PRO A 136 -0.03 6.53 -1.76
CA PRO A 136 0.17 5.76 -2.98
C PRO A 136 0.82 6.62 -4.07
N PRO A 137 1.46 6.00 -5.08
CA PRO A 137 1.96 6.72 -6.25
C PRO A 137 0.87 7.58 -6.90
N LEU A 138 1.26 8.66 -7.57
CA LEU A 138 0.32 9.52 -8.27
C LEU A 138 -0.51 8.70 -9.28
N GLY A 139 -1.84 8.89 -9.27
CA GLY A 139 -2.76 8.16 -10.14
C GLY A 139 -3.21 6.79 -9.60
N ILE A 140 -2.66 6.31 -8.47
CA ILE A 140 -3.05 5.06 -7.84
C ILE A 140 -4.02 5.32 -6.69
N SER A 141 -5.17 4.65 -6.73
CA SER A 141 -6.14 4.65 -5.63
C SER A 141 -5.82 3.58 -4.59
N SER A 142 -5.79 3.95 -3.32
CA SER A 142 -5.70 2.97 -2.21
C SER A 142 -6.93 2.06 -2.11
N SER A 143 -8.07 2.46 -2.70
CA SER A 143 -9.31 1.65 -2.72
C SER A 143 -9.22 0.42 -3.60
N GLN A 144 -8.33 0.43 -4.60
CA GLN A 144 -8.14 -0.68 -5.52
C GLN A 144 -7.02 -1.63 -5.08
N ILE A 145 -6.26 -1.31 -4.02
CA ILE A 145 -5.29 -2.24 -3.43
C ILE A 145 -6.04 -3.50 -2.90
N PRO A 146 -5.59 -4.74 -3.19
CA PRO A 146 -4.41 -5.07 -3.98
C PRO A 146 -4.64 -4.96 -5.48
N TYR A 147 -3.63 -4.46 -6.18
CA TYR A 147 -3.58 -4.50 -7.64
C TYR A 147 -2.92 -5.79 -8.13
N SER A 148 -3.23 -6.21 -9.35
CA SER A 148 -2.29 -7.01 -10.15
C SER A 148 -1.17 -6.10 -10.65
N VAL A 149 -0.04 -6.67 -11.09
CA VAL A 149 1.07 -5.88 -11.65
C VAL A 149 0.60 -5.06 -12.85
N GLU A 150 -0.13 -5.71 -13.75
CA GLU A 150 -0.71 -5.13 -14.96
C GLU A 150 -1.71 -4.03 -14.60
N GLY A 151 -2.62 -4.31 -13.65
CA GLY A 151 -3.61 -3.36 -13.18
C GLY A 151 -2.99 -2.11 -12.55
N LEU A 152 -1.90 -2.27 -11.78
CA LEU A 152 -1.16 -1.17 -11.19
C LEU A 152 -0.58 -0.26 -12.29
N PHE A 153 0.19 -0.83 -13.22
CA PHE A 153 0.84 -0.03 -14.25
C PHE A 153 -0.14 0.55 -15.27
N ASN A 154 -1.24 -0.16 -15.57
CA ASN A 154 -2.33 0.39 -16.36
C ASN A 154 -2.90 1.65 -15.68
N SER A 155 -3.18 1.59 -14.37
CA SER A 155 -3.75 2.70 -13.58
C SER A 155 -2.81 3.92 -13.48
N ILE A 156 -1.49 3.71 -13.53
CA ILE A 156 -0.53 4.82 -13.59
C ILE A 156 -0.65 5.57 -14.92
N VAL A 157 -0.76 4.84 -16.03
CA VAL A 157 -0.70 5.40 -17.38
C VAL A 157 -2.06 5.95 -17.83
N THR A 158 -3.16 5.31 -17.45
CA THR A 158 -4.51 5.65 -17.88
C THR A 158 -5.54 5.37 -16.78
N SER A 159 -6.53 6.25 -16.63
CA SER A 159 -7.62 6.11 -15.66
C SER A 159 -8.84 5.35 -16.20
N ASP A 160 -9.09 5.46 -17.51
CA ASP A 160 -10.40 5.11 -18.08
C ASP A 160 -10.31 4.09 -19.23
N GLU A 161 -9.11 3.79 -19.71
CA GLU A 161 -8.90 2.84 -20.80
C GLU A 161 -8.11 1.61 -20.33
N SER A 162 -8.50 0.44 -20.81
CA SER A 162 -7.74 -0.80 -20.59
C SER A 162 -6.66 -0.91 -21.66
N CYS A 163 -5.39 -0.82 -21.26
CA CYS A 163 -4.27 -1.21 -22.10
C CYS A 163 -3.92 -2.68 -21.86
N SER A 164 -3.41 -3.34 -22.89
CA SER A 164 -2.67 -4.60 -22.68
C SER A 164 -1.33 -4.26 -22.07
N VAL A 165 -0.99 -4.85 -20.92
CA VAL A 165 0.25 -4.58 -20.20
C VAL A 165 1.09 -5.83 -20.15
N GLU A 166 2.34 -5.71 -20.59
CA GLU A 166 3.36 -6.75 -20.48
C GLU A 166 4.48 -6.24 -19.58
N THR A 167 4.87 -7.05 -18.60
CA THR A 167 5.95 -6.71 -17.67
C THR A 167 7.04 -7.76 -17.68
N ASP A 168 8.27 -7.30 -17.82
CA ASP A 168 9.47 -8.12 -17.76
C ASP A 168 10.39 -7.61 -16.64
N PHE A 169 10.54 -8.43 -15.60
CA PHE A 169 11.35 -8.15 -14.42
C PHE A 169 12.73 -8.79 -14.56
N MET A 170 13.49 -8.35 -15.56
CA MET A 170 14.76 -8.95 -16.00
C MET A 170 15.74 -9.32 -14.87
N ASP A 171 16.14 -8.34 -14.05
CA ASP A 171 17.03 -8.51 -12.88
C ASP A 171 16.41 -7.76 -11.69
N SER A 172 16.74 -8.12 -10.44
CA SER A 172 16.26 -7.57 -9.16
C SER A 172 16.06 -6.05 -9.09
N ARG A 173 16.69 -5.28 -9.99
CA ARG A 173 16.65 -3.82 -10.06
C ARG A 173 16.17 -3.24 -11.39
N ILE A 174 15.84 -4.07 -12.38
CA ILE A 174 15.38 -3.62 -13.70
C ILE A 174 13.98 -4.16 -13.96
N ALA A 175 13.10 -3.28 -14.44
CA ALA A 175 11.81 -3.66 -14.96
C ALA A 175 11.55 -2.95 -16.30
N LYS A 176 11.04 -3.72 -17.26
CA LYS A 176 10.50 -3.22 -18.51
C LYS A 176 8.99 -3.41 -18.51
N ILE A 177 8.26 -2.36 -18.81
CA ILE A 177 6.80 -2.35 -18.86
C ILE A 177 6.42 -1.85 -20.26
N THR A 178 5.67 -2.67 -20.99
CA THR A 178 5.15 -2.31 -22.31
C THR A 178 3.64 -2.26 -22.23
N LEU A 179 3.05 -1.13 -22.62
CA LEU A 179 1.61 -0.95 -22.67
C LEU A 179 1.19 -0.74 -24.12
N SER A 180 0.18 -1.49 -24.57
CA SER A 180 -0.47 -1.28 -25.85
C SER A 180 -1.90 -0.81 -25.60
N CYS A 181 -2.14 0.46 -25.87
CA CYS A 181 -3.40 1.13 -25.59
C CYS A 181 -4.12 1.47 -26.89
N LYS A 182 -5.45 1.60 -26.83
CA LYS A 182 -6.17 2.37 -27.85
C LYS A 182 -5.59 3.79 -27.86
N ARG A 183 -5.70 4.49 -28.99
CA ARG A 183 -5.08 5.81 -29.16
C ARG A 183 -5.47 6.77 -28.03
N ILE A 184 -4.49 7.04 -27.17
CA ILE A 184 -4.60 7.97 -26.04
C ILE A 184 -3.61 9.12 -26.19
N LYS A 185 -3.95 10.24 -25.55
CA LYS A 185 -2.99 11.32 -25.33
C LYS A 185 -2.19 10.99 -24.07
N VAL A 186 -0.90 10.72 -24.26
CA VAL A 186 -0.03 10.33 -23.15
C VAL A 186 0.48 11.57 -22.42
N ASP A 187 0.30 11.62 -21.10
CA ASP A 187 0.88 12.62 -20.22
C ASP A 187 2.20 12.09 -19.64
N GLU A 188 3.30 12.30 -20.38
CA GLU A 188 4.62 11.82 -19.97
C GLU A 188 5.03 12.39 -18.60
N PHE A 189 4.67 13.64 -18.30
CA PHE A 189 5.06 14.28 -17.04
C PHE A 189 4.42 13.58 -15.85
N ARG A 190 3.09 13.35 -15.91
CA ARG A 190 2.38 12.60 -14.87
C ARG A 190 2.94 11.19 -14.71
N ILE A 191 3.13 10.48 -15.82
CA ILE A 191 3.68 9.11 -15.80
C ILE A 191 5.05 9.08 -15.13
N ARG A 192 5.94 10.00 -15.54
CA ARG A 192 7.29 10.14 -14.96
C ARG A 192 7.22 10.43 -13.45
N GLN A 193 6.32 11.30 -13.02
CA GLN A 193 6.12 11.58 -11.59
C GLN A 193 5.62 10.35 -10.83
N SER A 194 4.65 9.61 -11.37
CA SER A 194 4.14 8.38 -10.74
C SER A 194 5.23 7.33 -10.59
N PHE A 195 6.03 7.08 -11.63
CA PHE A 195 7.09 6.08 -11.59
C PHE A 195 8.30 6.49 -10.74
N SER A 196 8.48 7.80 -10.48
CA SER A 196 9.53 8.28 -9.56
C SER A 196 9.41 7.69 -8.15
N TYR A 197 8.19 7.33 -7.74
CA TYR A 197 7.89 6.67 -6.46
C TYR A 197 8.75 5.42 -6.24
N PHE A 198 8.96 4.64 -7.31
CA PHE A 198 9.66 3.35 -7.25
C PHE A 198 11.17 3.48 -7.49
N LEU A 199 11.70 4.70 -7.62
CA LEU A 199 13.10 4.95 -7.95
C LEU A 199 13.79 5.78 -6.87
N ASP A 200 15.10 5.57 -6.74
CA ASP A 200 16.01 6.42 -5.95
C ASP A 200 16.35 7.70 -6.71
N ASP A 201 16.53 7.54 -8.02
CA ASP A 201 16.97 8.58 -8.94
C ASP A 201 16.21 8.47 -10.27
N MET A 202 15.77 9.61 -10.78
CA MET A 202 15.07 9.75 -12.05
C MET A 202 15.93 9.42 -13.27
N LEU A 203 17.25 9.41 -13.14
CA LEU A 203 18.15 8.91 -14.19
C LEU A 203 17.86 7.44 -14.57
N GLY A 204 17.24 6.69 -13.66
CA GLY A 204 16.79 5.31 -13.91
C GLY A 204 15.52 5.19 -14.75
N PHE A 205 14.81 6.28 -15.05
CA PHE A 205 13.56 6.24 -15.81
C PHE A 205 13.79 6.51 -17.30
N ARG A 206 13.42 5.54 -18.15
CA ARG A 206 13.39 5.70 -19.60
C ARG A 206 11.97 5.48 -20.10
N PHE A 207 11.53 6.35 -21.00
CA PHE A 207 10.19 6.33 -21.55
C PHE A 207 10.27 6.54 -23.06
N LYS A 208 9.54 5.71 -23.79
CA LYS A 208 9.40 5.81 -25.25
C LYS A 208 7.94 5.59 -25.61
N THR A 209 7.47 6.32 -26.60
CA THR A 209 6.16 6.11 -27.20
C THR A 209 6.32 5.81 -28.67
N ARG A 210 5.50 4.90 -29.17
CA ARG A 210 5.40 4.57 -30.59
C ARG A 210 3.94 4.50 -30.97
N THR A 211 3.59 4.97 -32.15
CA THR A 211 2.25 4.81 -32.72
C THR A 211 2.36 3.88 -33.92
N PRO A 212 2.32 2.55 -33.71
CA PRO A 212 2.52 1.58 -34.80
C PRO A 212 1.42 1.65 -35.87
N ASN A 213 0.20 2.07 -35.48
CA ASN A 213 -0.90 2.35 -36.40
C ASN A 213 -1.79 3.49 -35.83
N PRO A 214 -2.69 4.09 -36.63
CA PRO A 214 -3.49 5.25 -36.21
C PRO A 214 -4.44 5.02 -35.03
N ARG A 215 -4.66 3.76 -34.62
CA ARG A 215 -5.61 3.36 -33.56
C ARG A 215 -4.93 2.93 -32.27
N VAL A 216 -3.62 2.71 -32.28
CA VAL A 216 -2.86 2.12 -31.16
C VAL A 216 -1.69 3.00 -30.78
N THR A 217 -1.51 3.21 -29.49
CA THR A 217 -0.33 3.85 -28.90
C THR A 217 0.38 2.81 -28.03
N GLU A 218 1.63 2.53 -28.37
CA GLU A 218 2.54 1.71 -27.58
C GLU A 218 3.41 2.61 -26.70
N ILE A 219 3.51 2.23 -25.43
CA ILE A 219 4.28 2.93 -24.41
C ILE A 219 5.26 1.94 -23.82
N GLU A 220 6.55 2.22 -23.95
CA GLU A 220 7.62 1.43 -23.34
C GLU A 220 8.24 2.24 -22.20
N ILE A 221 8.23 1.64 -21.01
CA ILE A 221 8.80 2.21 -19.79
C ILE A 221 9.88 1.24 -19.30
N VAL A 222 11.09 1.75 -19.07
CA VAL A 222 12.18 1.00 -18.46
C VAL A 222 12.60 1.70 -17.19
N LEU A 223 12.56 0.95 -16.09
CA LEU A 223 12.96 1.37 -14.76
C LEU A 223 14.28 0.69 -14.41
N LEU A 224 15.33 1.47 -14.18
CA LEU A 224 16.63 1.01 -13.68
C LEU A 224 16.73 1.38 -12.20
N ASN A 225 17.31 0.51 -11.38
CA ASN A 225 17.36 0.66 -9.92
C ASN A 225 15.95 0.72 -9.27
N LEU A 226 15.05 -0.14 -9.73
CA LEU A 226 13.72 -0.31 -9.18
C LEU A 226 13.78 -0.76 -7.70
N ARG A 227 13.15 0.02 -6.81
CA ARG A 227 12.82 -0.39 -5.44
C ARG A 227 11.62 -1.32 -5.45
N ARG A 228 11.85 -2.60 -5.69
CA ARG A 228 10.77 -3.58 -5.80
C ARG A 228 9.94 -3.68 -4.52
N GLU A 229 10.54 -3.46 -3.35
CA GLU A 229 9.85 -3.54 -2.05
C GLU A 229 8.72 -2.51 -1.91
N PHE A 230 8.73 -1.44 -2.71
CA PHE A 230 7.67 -0.44 -2.75
C PHE A 230 6.39 -0.98 -3.41
N LEU A 231 6.47 -2.13 -4.10
CA LEU A 231 5.33 -2.82 -4.69
C LEU A 231 4.59 -3.71 -3.68
N ILE A 232 5.27 -4.15 -2.61
CA ILE A 232 4.72 -5.06 -1.58
C ILE A 232 3.37 -4.56 -1.02
N PRO A 233 3.24 -3.30 -0.53
CA PRO A 233 1.97 -2.82 -0.01
C PRO A 233 0.87 -2.65 -1.07
N LEU A 234 1.22 -2.60 -2.36
CA LEU A 234 0.29 -2.36 -3.45
C LEU A 234 -0.28 -3.65 -4.06
N LEU A 235 0.49 -4.76 -4.00
CA LEU A 235 0.19 -5.99 -4.75
C LEU A 235 -0.25 -7.18 -3.87
N TRP A 236 0.01 -7.16 -2.56
CA TRP A 236 -0.27 -8.22 -1.58
C TRP A 236 0.35 -9.59 -1.88
N ASP A 237 -0.22 -10.42 -2.75
CA ASP A 237 0.29 -11.72 -3.19
C ASP A 237 0.53 -11.79 -4.70
N ASN A 238 0.01 -10.82 -5.45
CA ASN A 238 0.21 -10.71 -6.90
C ASN A 238 1.66 -10.38 -7.31
N PHE A 239 2.59 -10.33 -6.35
CA PHE A 239 4.00 -10.02 -6.59
C PHE A 239 4.94 -11.22 -6.45
N LEU A 240 4.44 -12.42 -6.09
CA LEU A 240 5.30 -13.59 -5.89
C LEU A 240 6.06 -14.01 -7.17
N SER A 241 5.53 -13.72 -8.35
CA SER A 241 6.23 -13.91 -9.64
C SER A 241 7.44 -12.97 -9.84
N ILE A 242 7.55 -11.91 -9.03
CA ILE A 242 8.55 -10.83 -9.17
C ILE A 242 9.81 -11.12 -8.32
N TYR A 243 9.74 -12.04 -7.36
CA TYR A 243 10.85 -12.39 -6.48
C TYR A 243 11.15 -13.90 -6.54
N PRO A 244 11.85 -14.37 -7.58
CA PRO A 244 12.16 -15.80 -7.72
C PRO A 244 13.15 -16.32 -6.66
N SER A 245 13.89 -15.44 -5.97
CA SER A 245 14.85 -15.85 -4.94
C SER A 245 15.24 -14.71 -4.00
N CYS A 246 15.27 -15.03 -2.71
CA CYS A 246 16.26 -14.51 -1.77
C CYS A 246 17.42 -15.52 -1.76
#